data_AF-A0A657BCC2-F1
#
_entry.id   AF-A0A657BCC2-F1
#
_cell.length_a   1.000
_cell.length_b   1.000
_cell.length_c   1.000
_cell.angle_alpha   90.00
_cell.angle_beta   90.00
_cell.angle_gamma   90.00
#
_symmetry.space_group_name_H-M   'P 1'
#
loop_
_entity.id
_entity.type
_entity.pdbx_description
1 polymer ?
#
loop_
_entity_poly.entity_id
_entity_poly.type
_entity_poly.pdbx_seq_one_letter_code
_entity_poly.pdbx_strand_id
1 'polypeptide(L)'
;MPQLTTQDVLRLPEPELVAALKAMSVEQLEQHAEGVISELGSDDYSGIMKIVMKALESQPTQTNRFTQIQNILRDTLPNKAHMSDIYQRLASMIMLILMRKYKDILTGK
;
A
#
# COMPACT_ATOMS: atom_id res chain seq x y z
N MET A 1 -13.17 7.18 18.90
CA MET A 1 -11.95 7.91 18.53
C MET A 1 -12.20 8.54 17.17
N PRO A 2 -11.81 9.81 16.92
CA PRO A 2 -11.91 10.38 15.58
C PRO A 2 -11.11 9.50 14.60
N GLN A 3 -11.69 9.23 13.43
CA GLN A 3 -10.99 8.52 12.37
C GLN A 3 -9.93 9.46 11.79
N LEU A 4 -8.70 8.96 11.64
CA LEU A 4 -7.61 9.70 11.00
C LEU A 4 -7.99 9.95 9.53
N THR A 5 -7.64 11.11 8.99
CA THR A 5 -7.71 11.33 7.54
C THR A 5 -6.48 10.71 6.87
N THR A 6 -6.54 10.50 5.55
CA THR A 6 -5.38 10.01 4.78
C THR A 6 -4.15 10.90 4.96
N GLN A 7 -4.31 12.22 5.01
CA GLN A 7 -3.21 13.16 5.23
C GLN A 7 -2.63 13.06 6.64
N ASP A 8 -3.47 12.81 7.66
CA ASP A 8 -2.97 12.58 9.03
C ASP A 8 -2.10 11.34 9.07
N VAL A 9 -2.55 10.24 8.44
CA VAL A 9 -1.79 8.98 8.35
C VAL A 9 -0.45 9.19 7.65
N LEU A 10 -0.41 9.98 6.56
CA LEU A 10 0.84 10.29 5.86
C LEU A 10 1.80 11.16 6.67
N ARG A 11 1.33 11.91 7.66
CA ARG A 11 2.15 12.79 8.51
C ARG A 11 2.64 12.13 9.80
N LEU A 12 2.09 10.97 10.16
CA LEU A 12 2.52 10.26 11.38
C LEU A 12 4.01 9.92 11.33
N PRO A 13 4.73 10.03 12.46
CA PRO A 13 6.06 9.42 12.61
C PRO A 13 6.00 7.91 12.32
N GLU A 14 7.07 7.34 11.77
CA GLU A 14 7.12 5.92 11.39
C GLU A 14 6.64 4.93 12.48
N PRO A 15 7.06 5.03 13.76
CA PRO A 15 6.56 4.11 14.79
C PRO A 15 5.07 4.25 15.05
N GLU A 16 4.53 5.47 14.98
CA GLU A 16 3.11 5.75 15.17
C GLU A 16 2.27 5.32 13.97
N LEU A 17 2.80 5.51 12.76
CA LEU A 17 2.20 5.02 11.52
C LEU A 17 2.00 3.50 11.59
N VAL A 18 3.06 2.75 11.92
CA VAL A 18 2.99 1.29 11.96
C VAL A 18 1.98 0.82 12.99
N ALA A 19 1.93 1.46 14.16
CA ALA A 19 0.93 1.17 15.18
C ALA A 19 -0.50 1.46 14.68
N ALA A 20 -0.71 2.63 14.06
CA ALA A 20 -2.00 3.03 13.52
C ALA A 20 -2.50 2.08 12.42
N LEU A 21 -1.66 1.76 11.42
CA LEU A 21 -2.01 0.86 10.33
C LEU A 21 -2.35 -0.56 10.85
N LYS A 22 -1.65 -1.03 11.88
CA LYS A 22 -1.96 -2.34 12.51
C LYS A 22 -3.30 -2.34 13.25
N ALA A 23 -3.72 -1.21 13.80
CA ALA A 23 -4.98 -1.08 14.54
C ALA A 23 -6.21 -0.86 13.63
N MET A 24 -6.02 -0.38 12.40
CA MET A 24 -7.09 -0.15 11.43
C MET A 24 -7.74 -1.44 10.95
N SER A 25 -9.01 -1.39 10.52
CA SER A 25 -9.66 -2.47 9.77
C SER A 25 -9.10 -2.57 8.35
N VAL A 26 -9.42 -3.66 7.65
CA VAL A 26 -9.07 -3.78 6.22
C VAL A 26 -9.72 -2.69 5.39
N GLU A 27 -11.00 -2.40 5.62
CA GLU A 27 -11.75 -1.38 4.90
C GLU A 27 -11.12 0.02 5.07
N GLN A 28 -10.68 0.35 6.29
CA GLN A 28 -9.97 1.60 6.56
C GLN A 28 -8.63 1.68 5.82
N LEU A 29 -7.88 0.57 5.77
CA LEU A 29 -6.65 0.52 4.99
C LEU A 29 -6.91 0.72 3.50
N GLU A 30 -7.98 0.11 2.95
CA GLU A 30 -8.35 0.28 1.54
C GLU A 30 -8.74 1.73 1.24
N GLN A 31 -9.53 2.37 2.09
CA GLN A 31 -9.89 3.79 1.97
C GLN A 31 -8.65 4.72 1.99
N HIS A 32 -7.70 4.47 2.90
CA HIS A 32 -6.47 5.25 2.94
C HIS A 32 -5.60 5.02 1.70
N ALA A 33 -5.42 3.76 1.28
CA ALA A 33 -4.63 3.43 0.11
C ALA A 33 -5.23 4.06 -1.17
N GLU A 34 -6.55 4.02 -1.33
CA GLU A 34 -7.27 4.68 -2.41
C GLU A 34 -7.08 6.20 -2.38
N GLY A 35 -7.20 6.83 -1.20
CA GLY A 35 -6.94 8.26 -1.04
C GLY A 35 -5.52 8.66 -1.44
N VAL A 36 -4.51 7.90 -1.03
CA VAL A 36 -3.11 8.17 -1.43
C VAL A 36 -2.92 7.99 -2.95
N ILE A 37 -3.55 6.98 -3.54
CA ILE A 37 -3.49 6.72 -4.99
C ILE A 37 -4.10 7.89 -5.78
N SER A 38 -5.23 8.45 -5.31
CA SER A 38 -5.86 9.64 -5.90
C SER A 38 -4.99 10.88 -5.74
N GLU A 39 -4.38 11.09 -4.56
CA GLU A 39 -3.40 12.18 -4.35
C GLU A 39 -2.17 12.05 -5.28
N LEU A 40 -1.80 10.83 -5.67
CA LEU A 40 -0.74 10.53 -6.64
C LEU A 40 -1.21 10.58 -8.10
N GLY A 41 -2.45 10.98 -8.34
CA GLY A 41 -3.01 11.29 -9.66
C GLY A 41 -3.66 10.13 -10.39
N SER A 42 -4.05 9.06 -9.70
CA SER A 42 -4.80 7.94 -10.29
C SER A 42 -6.07 7.67 -9.49
N ASP A 43 -7.19 7.46 -10.16
CA ASP A 43 -8.44 7.04 -9.52
C ASP A 43 -8.70 5.53 -9.70
N ASP A 44 -7.74 4.79 -10.27
CA ASP A 44 -7.86 3.35 -10.52
C ASP A 44 -7.20 2.50 -9.43
N TYR A 45 -7.75 2.57 -8.22
CA TYR A 45 -7.32 1.72 -7.10
C TYR A 45 -7.37 0.22 -7.47
N SER A 46 -8.47 -0.20 -8.10
CA SER A 46 -8.72 -1.61 -8.43
C SER A 46 -7.71 -2.18 -9.42
N GLY A 47 -7.35 -1.41 -10.46
CA GLY A 47 -6.35 -1.79 -11.45
C GLY A 47 -4.95 -1.85 -10.85
N ILE A 48 -4.58 -0.89 -10.01
CA ILE A 48 -3.29 -0.89 -9.31
C ILE A 48 -3.17 -2.13 -8.41
N MET A 49 -4.20 -2.47 -7.64
CA MET A 49 -4.19 -3.68 -6.80
C MET A 49 -4.04 -4.96 -7.62
N LYS A 50 -4.71 -5.06 -8.78
CA LYS A 50 -4.54 -6.21 -9.70
C LYS A 50 -3.12 -6.32 -10.23
N ILE A 51 -2.49 -5.20 -10.61
CA ILE A 51 -1.10 -5.17 -11.08
C ILE A 51 -0.15 -5.64 -9.97
N VAL A 52 -0.34 -5.14 -8.75
CA VAL A 52 0.46 -5.54 -7.59
C VAL A 52 0.33 -7.04 -7.30
N MET A 53 -0.90 -7.57 -7.22
CA MET A 53 -1.13 -8.99 -6.96
C MET A 53 -0.46 -9.87 -8.00
N LYS A 54 -0.67 -9.58 -9.29
CA LYS A 54 -0.09 -10.33 -10.41
C LYS A 54 1.44 -10.34 -10.36
N ALA A 55 2.05 -9.22 -9.97
CA ALA A 55 3.50 -9.12 -9.87
C ALA A 55 4.06 -9.95 -8.70
N LEU A 56 3.33 -10.04 -7.58
CA LEU A 56 3.71 -10.86 -6.43
C LEU A 56 3.56 -12.36 -6.69
N GLU A 57 2.54 -12.77 -7.45
CA GLU A 57 2.37 -14.16 -7.89
C GLU A 57 3.51 -14.62 -8.81
N SER A 58 4.05 -13.70 -9.61
CA SER A 58 5.11 -13.98 -10.58
C SER A 58 6.50 -14.11 -9.95
N GLN A 59 6.68 -13.79 -8.66
CA GLN A 59 7.95 -13.91 -7.93
C GLN A 59 7.79 -14.74 -6.64
N PRO A 60 8.11 -16.05 -6.67
CA PRO A 60 7.91 -16.94 -5.52
C PRO A 60 8.89 -16.71 -4.36
N THR A 61 9.99 -15.98 -4.58
CA THR A 61 10.96 -15.69 -3.51
C THR A 61 10.54 -14.47 -2.69
N GLN A 62 10.26 -14.68 -1.39
CA GLN A 62 9.75 -13.65 -0.47
C GLN A 62 10.69 -12.45 -0.24
N THR A 63 11.96 -12.56 -0.60
CA THR A 63 13.04 -11.70 -0.10
C THR A 63 12.95 -10.24 -0.56
N ASN A 64 12.04 -9.85 -1.47
CA ASN A 64 11.96 -8.46 -1.92
C ASN A 64 10.57 -7.90 -2.25
N ARG A 65 9.50 -8.50 -1.73
CA ARG A 65 8.12 -8.13 -2.09
C ARG A 65 7.78 -6.67 -1.77
N PHE A 66 8.26 -6.15 -0.64
CA PHE A 66 8.01 -4.76 -0.28
C PHE A 66 8.60 -3.79 -1.32
N THR A 67 9.88 -3.93 -1.65
CA THR A 67 10.54 -3.13 -2.70
C THR A 67 9.88 -3.32 -4.06
N GLN A 68 9.42 -4.53 -4.38
CA GLN A 68 8.69 -4.81 -5.61
C GLN A 68 7.39 -3.99 -5.68
N ILE A 69 6.59 -4.00 -4.61
CA ILE A 69 5.37 -3.19 -4.51
C ILE A 69 5.71 -1.70 -4.68
N GLN A 70 6.73 -1.20 -4.00
CA GLN A 70 7.15 0.20 -4.14
C GLN A 70 7.52 0.56 -5.57
N ASN A 71 8.30 -0.29 -6.26
CA ASN A 71 8.68 -0.06 -7.66
C ASN A 71 7.45 -0.04 -8.57
N ILE A 72 6.52 -0.99 -8.41
CA ILE A 72 5.28 -1.03 -9.20
C ILE A 72 4.47 0.25 -9.00
N LEU A 73 4.29 0.69 -7.75
CA LEU A 73 3.54 1.90 -7.44
C LEU A 73 4.19 3.13 -8.07
N ARG A 74 5.51 3.28 -7.94
CA ARG A 74 6.27 4.37 -8.55
C ARG A 74 6.17 4.36 -10.07
N ASP A 75 6.21 3.19 -10.69
CA ASP A 75 6.25 3.07 -12.15
C ASP A 75 4.85 3.26 -12.77
N THR A 76 3.80 2.85 -12.04
CA THR A 76 2.39 2.91 -12.47
C THR A 76 1.75 4.28 -12.21
N LEU A 77 2.09 4.94 -11.10
CA LEU A 77 1.45 6.20 -10.73
C LEU A 77 2.08 7.39 -11.48
N PRO A 78 1.26 8.35 -11.96
CA PRO A 78 1.73 9.43 -12.83
C PRO A 78 2.59 10.45 -12.08
N ASN A 79 2.35 10.68 -10.79
CA ASN A 79 3.06 11.72 -10.04
C ASN A 79 4.37 11.19 -9.41
N LYS A 80 5.45 11.16 -10.20
CA LYS A 80 6.78 10.62 -9.82
C LYS A 80 7.69 11.62 -9.07
N ALA A 81 7.21 12.82 -8.77
CA ALA A 81 8.04 13.91 -8.26
C ALA A 81 8.39 13.73 -6.77
N HIS A 82 9.54 13.12 -6.48
CA HIS A 82 10.24 13.13 -5.18
C HIS A 82 9.56 12.51 -3.94
N MET A 83 8.47 11.76 -4.07
CA MET A 83 7.72 11.23 -2.92
C MET A 83 8.13 9.80 -2.50
N SER A 84 9.43 9.54 -2.28
CA SER A 84 9.90 8.20 -1.85
C SER A 84 9.19 7.70 -0.59
N ASP A 85 8.95 8.60 0.37
CA ASP A 85 8.28 8.31 1.64
C ASP A 85 6.80 7.94 1.43
N ILE A 86 6.08 8.64 0.54
CA ILE A 86 4.66 8.33 0.27
C ILE A 86 4.52 6.94 -0.34
N TYR A 87 5.41 6.56 -1.26
CA TYR A 87 5.39 5.21 -1.83
C TYR A 87 5.73 4.13 -0.78
N GLN A 88 6.59 4.42 0.19
CA GLN A 88 6.86 3.52 1.33
C GLN A 88 5.62 3.32 2.19
N ARG A 89 4.91 4.42 2.50
CA ARG A 89 3.67 4.38 3.28
C ARG A 89 2.56 3.63 2.54
N LEU A 90 2.36 3.92 1.26
CA LEU A 90 1.39 3.23 0.41
C LEU A 90 1.71 1.74 0.30
N ALA A 91 2.98 1.38 0.09
CA ALA A 91 3.40 -0.02 0.06
C ALA A 91 3.11 -0.74 1.39
N SER A 92 3.27 -0.05 2.52
CA SER A 92 2.96 -0.59 3.85
C SER A 92 1.46 -0.86 4.02
N MET A 93 0.60 0.06 3.57
CA MET A 93 -0.85 -0.13 3.55
C MET A 93 -1.25 -1.33 2.69
N ILE A 94 -0.76 -1.38 1.44
CA ILE A 94 -1.04 -2.46 0.49
C ILE A 94 -0.55 -3.80 1.03
N MET A 95 0.65 -3.86 1.59
CA MET A 95 1.18 -5.09 2.18
C MET A 95 0.29 -5.60 3.32
N LEU A 96 -0.22 -4.71 4.19
CA LEU A 96 -1.16 -5.08 5.26
C LEU A 96 -2.51 -5.55 4.72
N ILE A 97 -3.04 -4.91 3.68
CA ILE A 97 -4.27 -5.34 2.99
C ILE A 97 -4.07 -6.75 2.44
N LEU A 98 -2.96 -6.99 1.73
CA LEU A 98 -2.62 -8.30 1.17
C LEU A 98 -2.44 -9.37 2.25
N MET A 99 -1.74 -9.05 3.34
CA MET A 99 -1.60 -9.96 4.49
C MET A 99 -2.91 -10.31 5.18
N ARG A 100 -3.95 -9.48 5.04
CA ARG A 100 -5.24 -9.69 5.70
C ARG A 100 -6.29 -10.32 4.79
N LYS A 101 -6.38 -9.89 3.52
CA LYS A 101 -7.36 -10.39 2.55
C LYS A 101 -6.84 -11.53 1.67
N TYR A 102 -5.54 -11.57 1.39
CA TYR A 102 -4.94 -12.40 0.34
C TYR A 102 -3.72 -13.16 0.86
N LYS A 103 -3.85 -13.79 2.04
CA LYS A 103 -2.76 -14.54 2.68
C LYS A 103 -2.15 -15.58 1.73
N ASP A 104 -2.97 -16.22 0.92
CA ASP A 104 -2.56 -17.28 0.00
C ASP A 104 -1.55 -16.77 -1.06
N ILE A 105 -1.75 -15.57 -1.59
CA ILE A 105 -0.82 -14.90 -2.51
C ILE A 105 0.55 -14.68 -1.85
N LEU A 106 0.56 -14.42 -0.54
CA LEU A 106 1.80 -14.22 0.20
C LEU A 106 2.44 -15.54 0.67
N THR A 107 1.66 -16.57 0.99
CA THR A 107 2.21 -17.84 1.46
C THR A 107 2.54 -18.83 0.35
N GLY A 108 2.20 -18.53 -0.91
CA GLY A 108 2.58 -19.35 -2.07
C GLY A 108 2.01 -20.78 -2.01
N LYS A 109 0.82 -20.93 -1.44
CA LYS A 109 0.10 -22.21 -1.33
C LYS A 109 -1.17 -22.17 -2.15
#